data_AF-A0A292RJP0-F1
#
_entry.id   AF-A0A292RJP0-F1
#
_cell.length_a   1.000
_cell.length_b   1.000
_cell.length_c   1.000
_cell.angle_alpha   90.00
_cell.angle_beta   90.00
_cell.angle_gamma   90.00
#
_symmetry.space_group_name_H-M   'P 1'
#
loop_
_entity.id
_entity.type
_entity.pdbx_description
1 polymer ?
#
loop_
_entity_poly.entity_id
_entity_poly.type
_entity_poly.pdbx_seq_one_letter_code
_entity_poly.pdbx_strand_id
1 'polypeptide(L)'
;MSAFGDYKAYKKYEPAYPGWKYERDLTESKRQEYLRRHPESIDQNDIQRGKVLIRAIDVMDEYSQKRAEDMEVATETAVGYGLDAAIFGGAAVGAVVGNLKPVKNALMKHLGKDKYSKYVGKGLPLGIGALAGMIAAFPMFAWAAKAEVAASRRGRFEAMRKDLKNPKGFAVLTEAQIKEAEKKAQNIVINDSKKSAFSLSNGLKTIKEMALDSKEYKAHKKQFDLELLEAEKHMNDEMTLEEILKAQKDQQLLTKLVEKIDIASQDYAENAELATQALVAGTLAFGTLFNLLLSKALKAMKVKSEAKISAISQIAAVTIPVIFSIASAQIQKQASRVGRFKIKQDLMNNPSKLVYVSDENIADLKDVNVIQDRKEGLFKFLTHAWKNNKEYNQYKKTTAKQEEKFYKAIETLELTPEQIKDAQTLQRNTFKTFNKVDEKSQKYSESIEALGQAVTLPISLLFTGVGLIIGTKYLTKGAKSNSKLEMATNFSKYLTAILLSILPSIGINAIITKEQKKASRIADMLAINEMSDYRHFR
;
A
#
# COMPACT_ATOMS: atom_id res chain seq x y z
N MET A 1 7.33 13.49 -12.98
CA MET A 1 5.90 13.46 -13.38
C MET A 1 5.02 13.82 -12.18
N SER A 2 3.84 14.40 -12.40
CA SER A 2 2.87 14.81 -11.37
C SER A 2 1.77 13.75 -11.20
N ALA A 3 1.11 13.71 -10.03
CA ALA A 3 0.05 12.75 -9.73
C ALA A 3 -1.09 12.74 -10.79
N PHE A 4 -1.44 13.92 -11.32
CA PHE A 4 -2.39 14.05 -12.44
C PHE A 4 -1.90 13.42 -13.75
N GLY A 5 -0.59 13.48 -14.03
CA GLY A 5 0.00 12.83 -15.19
C GLY A 5 -0.10 11.31 -15.10
N ASP A 6 0.13 10.76 -13.91
CA ASP A 6 0.02 9.33 -13.65
C ASP A 6 -1.45 8.86 -13.71
N TYR A 7 -2.41 9.64 -13.20
CA TYR A 7 -3.85 9.37 -13.38
C TYR A 7 -4.27 9.32 -14.86
N LYS A 8 -3.82 10.30 -15.67
CA LYS A 8 -4.13 10.33 -17.11
C LYS A 8 -3.53 9.14 -17.85
N ALA A 9 -2.31 8.74 -17.48
CA ALA A 9 -1.66 7.56 -18.04
C ALA A 9 -2.43 6.28 -17.67
N TYR A 10 -2.79 6.10 -16.40
CA TYR A 10 -3.65 5.01 -15.93
C TYR A 10 -4.96 4.92 -16.75
N LYS A 11 -5.72 6.01 -16.84
CA LYS A 11 -7.02 6.04 -17.53
C LYS A 11 -6.93 5.70 -19.01
N LYS A 12 -5.80 6.02 -19.67
CA LYS A 12 -5.57 5.67 -21.07
C LYS A 12 -5.54 4.15 -21.29
N TYR A 13 -4.98 3.40 -20.35
CA TYR A 13 -4.77 1.95 -20.49
C TYR A 13 -5.81 1.09 -19.76
N GLU A 14 -6.68 1.69 -18.94
CA GLU A 14 -7.76 1.01 -18.22
C GLU A 14 -8.64 0.11 -19.10
N PRO A 15 -9.09 0.54 -20.30
CA PRO A 15 -9.97 -0.30 -21.14
C PRO A 15 -9.31 -1.59 -21.64
N ALA A 16 -7.97 -1.62 -21.77
CA ALA A 16 -7.23 -2.77 -22.29
C ALA A 16 -6.97 -3.85 -21.23
N TYR A 17 -6.96 -3.48 -19.95
CA TYR A 17 -6.56 -4.37 -18.86
C TYR A 17 -7.41 -5.65 -18.72
N PRO A 18 -8.76 -5.61 -18.81
CA PRO A 18 -9.56 -6.83 -18.67
C PRO A 18 -9.24 -7.90 -19.71
N GLY A 19 -9.06 -7.50 -20.98
CA GLY A 19 -8.70 -8.41 -22.07
C GLY A 19 -7.30 -8.99 -21.87
N TRP A 20 -6.33 -8.11 -21.60
CA TRP A 20 -4.95 -8.51 -21.32
C TRP A 20 -4.85 -9.50 -20.15
N LYS A 21 -5.59 -9.23 -19.05
CA LYS A 21 -5.56 -10.10 -17.87
C LYS A 21 -6.22 -11.45 -18.14
N TYR A 22 -7.32 -11.46 -18.89
CA TYR A 22 -7.99 -12.70 -19.29
C TYR A 22 -7.06 -13.57 -20.15
N GLU A 23 -6.38 -13.00 -21.13
CA GLU A 23 -5.42 -13.72 -21.97
C GLU A 23 -4.28 -14.31 -21.14
N ARG A 24 -3.71 -13.55 -20.21
CA ARG A 24 -2.68 -14.06 -19.30
C ARG A 24 -3.17 -15.21 -18.42
N ASP A 25 -4.35 -15.08 -17.82
CA ASP A 25 -4.90 -16.12 -16.96
C ASP A 25 -5.29 -17.37 -17.74
N LEU A 26 -5.73 -17.21 -18.99
CA LEU A 26 -5.98 -18.31 -19.91
C LEU A 26 -4.68 -19.04 -20.25
N THR A 27 -3.64 -18.30 -20.64
CA THR A 27 -2.32 -18.85 -20.92
C THR A 27 -1.78 -19.61 -19.71
N GLU A 28 -1.88 -19.04 -18.51
CA GLU A 28 -1.46 -19.73 -17.29
C GLU A 28 -2.29 -20.99 -17.00
N SER A 29 -3.61 -20.94 -17.22
CA SER A 29 -4.49 -22.11 -17.07
C SER A 29 -4.10 -23.22 -18.04
N LYS A 30 -3.77 -22.87 -19.29
CA LYS A 30 -3.25 -23.83 -20.29
C LYS A 30 -1.92 -24.44 -19.87
N ARG A 31 -1.00 -23.66 -19.31
CA ARG A 31 0.28 -24.18 -18.79
C ARG A 31 0.07 -25.17 -17.63
N GLN A 32 -0.84 -24.88 -16.71
CA GLN A 32 -1.17 -25.81 -15.63
C GLN A 32 -1.86 -27.08 -16.15
N GLU A 33 -2.76 -26.96 -17.12
CA GLU A 33 -3.39 -28.12 -17.77
C GLU A 33 -2.39 -28.96 -18.55
N TYR A 34 -1.42 -28.34 -19.23
CA TYR A 34 -0.31 -29.03 -19.89
C TYR A 34 0.48 -29.87 -18.87
N LEU A 35 0.94 -29.27 -17.76
CA LEU A 35 1.70 -29.99 -16.73
C LEU A 35 0.88 -31.08 -16.04
N ARG A 36 -0.45 -30.92 -15.96
CA ARG A 36 -1.34 -31.96 -15.46
C ARG A 36 -1.40 -33.17 -16.41
N ARG A 37 -1.36 -32.93 -17.72
CA ARG A 37 -1.33 -33.98 -18.77
C ARG A 37 0.06 -34.58 -18.95
N HIS A 38 1.10 -33.81 -18.62
CA HIS A 38 2.51 -34.15 -18.80
C HIS A 38 3.31 -34.01 -17.49
N PRO A 39 3.06 -34.85 -16.46
CA PRO A 39 3.79 -34.79 -15.20
C PRO A 39 5.31 -34.94 -15.35
N GLU A 40 5.77 -35.62 -16.40
CA GLU A 40 7.17 -35.76 -16.79
C GLU A 40 7.85 -34.44 -17.17
N SER A 41 7.07 -33.43 -17.56
CA SER A 41 7.57 -32.08 -17.88
C SER A 41 7.83 -31.22 -16.63
N ILE A 42 7.60 -31.75 -15.42
CA ILE A 42 7.85 -31.03 -14.15
C ILE A 42 9.35 -31.04 -13.84
N ASP A 43 10.03 -29.96 -14.23
CA ASP A 43 11.46 -29.75 -13.98
C ASP A 43 11.73 -29.26 -12.54
N GLN A 44 12.53 -30.00 -11.78
CA GLN A 44 12.95 -29.63 -10.43
C GLN A 44 13.84 -28.38 -10.40
N ASN A 45 14.61 -28.14 -11.47
CA ASN A 45 15.45 -26.95 -11.57
C ASN A 45 14.61 -25.68 -11.71
N ASP A 46 13.48 -25.75 -12.42
CA ASP A 46 12.54 -24.63 -12.51
C ASP A 46 11.84 -24.38 -11.18
N ILE A 47 11.46 -25.45 -10.46
CA ILE A 47 10.92 -25.33 -9.10
C ILE A 47 11.92 -24.64 -8.18
N GLN A 48 13.19 -25.05 -8.21
CA GLN A 48 14.26 -24.41 -7.44
C GLN A 48 14.44 -22.93 -7.81
N ARG A 49 14.49 -22.64 -9.12
CA ARG A 49 14.58 -21.28 -9.64
C ARG A 49 13.40 -20.44 -9.12
N GLY A 50 12.18 -20.95 -9.21
CA GLY A 50 10.99 -20.29 -8.67
C GLY A 50 11.06 -20.01 -7.16
N LYS A 51 11.57 -20.95 -6.35
CA LYS A 51 11.78 -20.76 -4.89
C LYS A 51 12.77 -19.65 -4.59
N VAL A 52 13.90 -19.64 -5.31
CA VAL A 52 14.91 -18.58 -5.23
C VAL A 52 14.30 -17.22 -5.56
N LEU A 53 13.53 -17.14 -6.64
CA LEU A 53 12.86 -15.92 -7.06
C LEU A 53 11.85 -15.42 -6.02
N ILE A 54 11.01 -16.32 -5.48
CA ILE A 54 10.05 -15.99 -4.41
C ILE A 54 10.76 -15.39 -3.20
N ARG A 55 11.88 -15.97 -2.78
CA ARG A 55 12.68 -15.48 -1.65
C ARG A 55 13.29 -14.11 -1.95
N ALA A 56 13.90 -13.93 -3.11
CA ALA A 56 14.48 -12.65 -3.49
C ALA A 56 13.42 -11.54 -3.55
N ILE A 57 12.25 -11.84 -4.12
CA ILE A 57 11.09 -10.96 -4.11
C ILE A 57 10.70 -10.64 -2.66
N ASP A 58 10.52 -11.63 -1.78
CA ASP A 58 10.17 -11.44 -0.35
C ASP A 58 11.12 -10.52 0.42
N VAL A 59 12.43 -10.70 0.23
CA VAL A 59 13.43 -9.89 0.92
C VAL A 59 13.36 -8.43 0.42
N MET A 60 13.29 -8.19 -0.89
CA MET A 60 13.14 -6.83 -1.41
C MET A 60 11.84 -6.20 -0.91
N ASP A 61 10.75 -6.95 -0.98
CA ASP A 61 9.39 -6.61 -0.54
C ASP A 61 9.30 -6.17 0.93
N GLU A 62 9.95 -6.90 1.84
CA GLU A 62 9.92 -6.60 3.27
C GLU A 62 10.68 -5.31 3.59
N TYR A 63 11.85 -5.10 2.97
CA TYR A 63 12.59 -3.84 3.12
C TYR A 63 11.84 -2.66 2.49
N SER A 64 11.27 -2.85 1.30
CA SER A 64 10.47 -1.85 0.58
C SER A 64 9.32 -1.38 1.46
N GLN A 65 8.51 -2.31 1.95
CA GLN A 65 7.34 -1.98 2.76
C GLN A 65 7.69 -1.43 4.13
N LYS A 66 8.76 -1.92 4.77
CA LYS A 66 9.17 -1.36 6.05
C LYS A 66 9.57 0.11 5.92
N ARG A 67 10.35 0.46 4.88
CA ARG A 67 10.74 1.85 4.63
C ARG A 67 9.56 2.71 4.20
N ALA A 68 8.66 2.19 3.38
CA ALA A 68 7.43 2.87 2.98
C ALA A 68 6.52 3.14 4.20
N GLU A 69 6.29 2.15 5.05
CA GLU A 69 5.50 2.28 6.28
C GLU A 69 6.11 3.30 7.24
N ASP A 70 7.43 3.24 7.49
CA ASP A 70 8.11 4.22 8.34
C ASP A 70 7.99 5.66 7.79
N MET A 71 7.97 5.80 6.46
CA MET A 71 7.80 7.09 5.79
C MET A 71 6.35 7.56 5.84
N GLU A 72 5.38 6.70 5.53
CA GLU A 72 3.94 6.98 5.56
C GLU A 72 3.49 7.45 6.94
N VAL A 73 3.92 6.78 8.02
CA VAL A 73 3.62 7.22 9.38
C VAL A 73 4.16 8.64 9.66
N ALA A 74 5.35 8.94 9.12
CA ALA A 74 6.00 10.21 9.33
C ALA A 74 5.39 11.33 8.47
N THR A 75 5.03 11.03 7.22
CA THR A 75 4.32 11.93 6.31
C THR A 75 2.89 12.16 6.77
N GLU A 76 2.14 11.14 7.19
CA GLU A 76 0.80 11.29 7.78
C GLU A 76 0.82 12.19 9.00
N THR A 77 1.83 12.09 9.86
CA THR A 77 1.99 12.99 11.00
C THR A 77 2.22 14.43 10.53
N ALA A 78 3.17 14.63 9.60
CA ALA A 78 3.52 15.96 9.09
C ALA A 78 2.39 16.61 8.28
N VAL A 79 1.76 15.83 7.40
CA VAL A 79 0.59 16.21 6.59
C VAL A 79 -0.60 16.45 7.49
N GLY A 80 -0.84 15.64 8.53
CA GLY A 80 -1.92 15.84 9.49
C GLY A 80 -1.83 17.22 10.17
N TYR A 81 -0.67 17.54 10.75
CA TYR A 81 -0.46 18.87 11.36
C TYR A 81 -0.48 20.01 10.33
N GLY A 82 0.10 19.79 9.15
CA GLY A 82 0.10 20.79 8.07
C GLY A 82 -1.29 21.06 7.52
N LEU A 83 -2.10 20.01 7.36
CA LEU A 83 -3.49 20.07 6.93
C LEU A 83 -4.33 20.85 7.94
N ASP A 84 -4.17 20.58 9.24
CA ASP A 84 -4.89 21.30 10.27
C ASP A 84 -4.52 22.79 10.26
N ALA A 85 -3.22 23.12 10.17
CA ALA A 85 -2.77 24.50 10.04
C ALA A 85 -3.38 25.18 8.79
N ALA A 86 -3.46 24.45 7.67
CA ALA A 86 -4.06 24.95 6.44
C ALA A 86 -5.59 25.13 6.57
N ILE A 87 -6.30 24.19 7.19
CA ILE A 87 -7.74 24.27 7.47
C ILE A 87 -8.05 25.45 8.39
N PHE A 88 -7.31 25.60 9.50
CA PHE A 88 -7.53 26.71 10.44
C PHE A 88 -7.12 28.05 9.86
N GLY A 89 -5.99 28.11 9.15
CA GLY A 89 -5.56 29.32 8.44
C GLY A 89 -6.56 29.72 7.37
N GLY A 90 -7.02 28.75 6.56
CA GLY A 90 -8.07 28.94 5.57
C GLY A 90 -9.37 29.41 6.20
N ALA A 91 -9.82 28.78 7.29
CA ALA A 91 -11.02 29.19 8.03
C ALA A 91 -10.89 30.63 8.56
N ALA A 92 -9.74 30.99 9.14
CA ALA A 92 -9.48 32.34 9.62
C ALA A 92 -9.54 33.38 8.47
N VAL A 93 -8.91 33.08 7.33
CA VAL A 93 -9.01 33.91 6.11
C VAL A 93 -10.46 34.00 5.65
N GLY A 94 -11.20 32.89 5.63
CA GLY A 94 -12.61 32.84 5.29
C GLY A 94 -13.48 33.69 6.20
N ALA A 95 -13.21 33.72 7.52
CA ALA A 95 -13.87 34.62 8.46
C ALA A 95 -13.58 36.09 8.19
N VAL A 96 -12.32 36.44 7.89
CA VAL A 96 -11.93 37.81 7.56
C VAL A 96 -12.61 38.27 6.26
N VAL A 97 -12.51 37.46 5.20
CA VAL A 97 -13.10 37.76 3.88
C VAL A 97 -14.63 37.79 3.93
N GLY A 98 -15.26 36.85 4.65
CA GLY A 98 -16.71 36.81 4.83
C GLY A 98 -17.30 38.01 5.57
N ASN A 99 -16.48 38.67 6.39
CA ASN A 99 -16.86 39.89 7.12
C ASN A 99 -16.68 41.18 6.31
N LEU A 100 -16.05 41.12 5.13
CA LEU A 100 -15.95 42.28 4.24
C LEU A 100 -17.33 42.68 3.75
N LYS A 101 -17.65 43.99 3.84
CA LYS A 101 -18.92 44.58 3.39
C LYS A 101 -19.43 44.06 2.03
N PRO A 102 -18.64 44.00 0.96
CA PRO A 102 -19.12 43.51 -0.35
C PRO A 102 -19.53 42.04 -0.33
N VAL A 103 -18.74 41.17 0.33
CA VAL A 103 -19.00 39.73 0.43
C VAL A 103 -20.22 39.47 1.31
N LYS A 104 -20.30 40.15 2.46
CA LYS A 104 -21.44 40.12 3.37
C LYS A 104 -22.74 40.51 2.66
N ASN A 105 -22.71 41.59 1.87
CA ASN A 105 -23.87 42.08 1.13
C ASN A 105 -24.30 41.12 0.02
N ALA A 106 -23.35 40.51 -0.71
CA ALA A 106 -23.64 39.51 -1.73
C ALA A 106 -24.29 38.24 -1.14
N LEU A 107 -23.76 37.73 -0.02
CA LEU A 107 -24.31 36.57 0.69
C LEU A 107 -25.70 36.86 1.26
N MET A 108 -25.91 38.04 1.86
CA MET A 108 -27.25 38.46 2.33
C MET A 108 -28.27 38.58 1.19
N LYS A 109 -27.84 39.02 0.00
CA LYS A 109 -28.69 39.14 -1.19
C LYS A 109 -29.12 37.78 -1.76
N HIS A 110 -28.24 36.77 -1.75
CA HIS A 110 -28.53 35.44 -2.31
C HIS A 110 -29.23 34.49 -1.34
N LEU A 111 -28.97 34.61 -0.03
CA LEU A 111 -29.48 33.67 0.97
C LEU A 111 -30.68 34.21 1.77
N GLY A 112 -30.93 35.52 1.70
CA GLY A 112 -31.95 36.22 2.50
C GLY A 112 -31.44 36.57 3.91
N LYS A 113 -31.84 37.74 4.43
CA LYS A 113 -31.38 38.30 5.71
C LYS A 113 -31.57 37.36 6.92
N ASP A 114 -32.71 36.67 7.00
CA ASP A 114 -33.04 35.79 8.13
C ASP A 114 -32.28 34.46 8.14
N LYS A 115 -32.09 33.83 6.97
CA LYS A 115 -31.22 32.64 6.87
C LYS A 115 -29.75 33.05 7.06
N TYR A 116 -29.39 34.24 6.59
CA TYR A 116 -28.04 34.77 6.75
C TYR A 116 -27.66 34.93 8.23
N SER A 117 -28.51 35.61 9.01
CA SER A 117 -28.25 35.87 10.43
C SER A 117 -28.28 34.61 11.30
N LYS A 118 -29.12 33.61 10.95
CA LYS A 118 -29.38 32.43 11.76
C LYS A 118 -28.41 31.25 11.51
N TYR A 119 -27.87 31.13 10.29
CA TYR A 119 -27.03 29.97 9.90
C TYR A 119 -25.74 30.34 9.14
N VAL A 120 -25.67 31.49 8.47
CA VAL A 120 -24.63 31.78 7.47
C VAL A 120 -23.57 32.75 7.97
N GLY A 121 -23.95 33.80 8.71
CA GLY A 121 -23.09 34.92 9.09
C GLY A 121 -21.96 34.59 10.07
N LYS A 122 -21.90 33.36 10.59
CA LYS A 122 -20.81 32.87 11.45
C LYS A 122 -20.15 31.58 10.95
N GLY A 123 -20.83 30.72 10.19
CA GLY A 123 -20.33 29.38 9.84
C GLY A 123 -19.93 29.18 8.38
N LEU A 124 -20.64 29.81 7.42
CA LEU A 124 -20.40 29.55 5.99
C LEU A 124 -19.05 30.10 5.50
N PRO A 125 -18.64 31.34 5.83
CA PRO A 125 -17.33 31.83 5.42
C PRO A 125 -16.15 31.06 6.06
N LEU A 126 -16.31 30.64 7.32
CA LEU A 126 -15.35 29.73 7.98
C LEU A 126 -15.24 28.40 7.23
N GLY A 127 -16.37 27.81 6.82
CA GLY A 127 -16.40 26.56 6.06
C GLY A 127 -15.79 26.67 4.67
N ILE A 128 -16.09 27.75 3.92
CA ILE A 128 -15.48 28.02 2.60
C ILE A 128 -13.97 28.22 2.75
N GLY A 129 -13.56 28.98 3.77
CA GLY A 129 -12.15 29.17 4.09
C GLY A 129 -11.43 27.86 4.43
N ALA A 130 -12.04 27.03 5.28
CA ALA A 130 -11.52 25.70 5.64
C ALA A 130 -11.34 24.80 4.40
N LEU A 131 -12.32 24.80 3.49
CA LEU A 131 -12.24 24.08 2.22
C LEU A 131 -11.11 24.61 1.33
N ALA A 132 -10.94 25.92 1.22
CA ALA A 132 -9.85 26.52 0.46
C ALA A 132 -8.47 26.17 1.06
N GLY A 133 -8.35 26.19 2.39
CA GLY A 133 -7.15 25.75 3.10
C GLY A 133 -6.80 24.28 2.84
N MET A 134 -7.80 23.41 2.82
CA MET A 134 -7.63 22.00 2.50
C MET A 134 -7.22 21.76 1.05
N ILE A 135 -7.80 22.49 0.08
CA ILE A 135 -7.38 22.42 -1.33
C ILE A 135 -5.92 22.89 -1.45
N ALA A 136 -5.55 23.94 -0.73
CA ALA A 136 -4.17 24.44 -0.69
C ALA A 136 -3.19 23.45 -0.05
N ALA A 137 -3.66 22.45 0.70
CA ALA A 137 -2.85 21.38 1.26
C ALA A 137 -2.51 20.26 0.26
N PHE A 138 -3.10 20.24 -0.94
CA PHE A 138 -2.82 19.23 -1.97
C PHE A 138 -1.33 18.98 -2.25
N PRO A 139 -0.46 20.00 -2.35
CA PRO A 139 0.97 19.79 -2.55
C PRO A 139 1.63 18.93 -1.45
N MET A 140 1.10 18.95 -0.22
CA MET A 140 1.62 18.12 0.88
C MET A 140 1.27 16.64 0.69
N PHE A 141 0.06 16.31 0.25
CA PHE A 141 -0.32 14.93 -0.10
C PHE A 141 0.50 14.39 -1.28
N ALA A 142 0.67 15.21 -2.31
CA ALA A 142 1.50 14.83 -3.46
C ALA A 142 3.00 14.67 -3.10
N TRP A 143 3.47 15.41 -2.08
CA TRP A 143 4.80 15.23 -1.52
C TRP A 143 4.92 13.95 -0.69
N ALA A 144 3.94 13.64 0.15
CA ALA A 144 3.89 12.42 0.96
C ALA A 144 3.96 11.16 0.09
N ALA A 145 3.09 11.04 -0.91
CA ALA A 145 3.11 9.95 -1.87
C ALA A 145 4.47 9.79 -2.57
N LYS A 146 5.11 10.89 -2.97
CA LYS A 146 6.46 10.83 -3.56
C LYS A 146 7.52 10.38 -2.57
N ALA A 147 7.42 10.81 -1.31
CA ALA A 147 8.33 10.39 -0.26
C ALA A 147 8.19 8.89 0.01
N GLU A 148 6.97 8.36 0.03
CA GLU A 148 6.70 6.94 0.24
C GLU A 148 7.24 6.07 -0.90
N VAL A 149 6.99 6.44 -2.16
CA VAL A 149 7.58 5.75 -3.34
C VAL A 149 9.11 5.78 -3.26
N ALA A 150 9.71 6.91 -2.89
CA ALA A 150 11.16 7.03 -2.76
C ALA A 150 11.71 6.18 -1.59
N ALA A 151 10.99 6.10 -0.47
CA ALA A 151 11.35 5.28 0.69
C ALA A 151 11.34 3.80 0.32
N SER A 152 10.27 3.38 -0.34
CA SER A 152 10.08 2.02 -0.83
C SER A 152 11.23 1.61 -1.76
N ARG A 153 11.53 2.44 -2.77
CA ARG A 153 12.68 2.26 -3.67
C ARG A 153 14.00 2.08 -2.92
N ARG A 154 14.27 2.92 -1.92
CA ARG A 154 15.48 2.79 -1.10
C ARG A 154 15.53 1.49 -0.32
N GLY A 155 14.40 1.02 0.19
CA GLY A 155 14.26 -0.29 0.82
C GLY A 155 14.74 -1.41 -0.12
N ARG A 156 14.31 -1.41 -1.39
CA ARG A 156 14.76 -2.42 -2.38
C ARG A 156 16.26 -2.39 -2.61
N PHE A 157 16.85 -1.20 -2.77
CA PHE A 157 18.29 -1.05 -2.92
C PHE A 157 19.07 -1.43 -1.65
N GLU A 158 18.49 -1.24 -0.47
CA GLU A 158 19.05 -1.71 0.79
C GLU A 158 19.07 -3.25 0.84
N ALA A 159 17.99 -3.91 0.46
CA ALA A 159 17.90 -5.37 0.34
C ALA A 159 18.94 -5.94 -0.65
N MET A 160 19.06 -5.33 -1.83
CA MET A 160 20.05 -5.72 -2.85
C MET A 160 21.49 -5.68 -2.32
N ARG A 161 21.80 -4.69 -1.49
CA ARG A 161 23.16 -4.48 -0.96
C ARG A 161 23.48 -5.32 0.27
N LYS A 162 22.48 -5.67 1.08
CA LYS A 162 22.69 -6.36 2.36
C LYS A 162 22.44 -7.85 2.23
N ASP A 163 21.20 -8.23 1.89
CA ASP A 163 20.73 -9.60 2.08
C ASP A 163 20.66 -10.39 0.77
N LEU A 164 20.72 -9.68 -0.37
CA LEU A 164 20.69 -10.27 -1.71
C LEU A 164 21.97 -9.99 -2.50
N LYS A 165 23.03 -9.47 -1.88
CA LYS A 165 24.27 -9.10 -2.56
C LYS A 165 24.99 -10.30 -3.15
N ASN A 166 24.99 -11.43 -2.44
CA ASN A 166 25.73 -12.62 -2.83
C ASN A 166 24.98 -13.39 -3.94
N PRO A 167 25.55 -13.52 -5.17
CA PRO A 167 24.90 -14.23 -6.26
C PRO A 167 24.63 -15.70 -5.95
N LYS A 168 25.41 -16.34 -5.06
CA LYS A 168 25.19 -17.74 -4.69
C LYS A 168 23.78 -18.00 -4.14
N GLY A 169 23.17 -17.00 -3.50
CA GLY A 169 21.78 -17.08 -3.04
C GLY A 169 20.74 -17.18 -4.16
N PHE A 170 21.16 -17.06 -5.42
CA PHE A 170 20.35 -17.22 -6.63
C PHE A 170 20.66 -18.50 -7.41
N ALA A 171 21.59 -19.33 -6.95
CA ALA A 171 21.97 -20.53 -7.68
C ALA A 171 20.92 -21.63 -7.59
N VAL A 172 20.72 -22.35 -8.70
CA VAL A 172 20.03 -23.65 -8.69
C VAL A 172 21.02 -24.69 -8.16
N LEU A 173 20.63 -25.39 -7.10
CA LEU A 173 21.51 -26.28 -6.34
C LEU A 173 21.22 -27.74 -6.64
N THR A 174 22.28 -28.56 -6.63
CA THR A 174 22.14 -30.02 -6.66
C THR A 174 21.61 -30.55 -5.32
N GLU A 175 21.05 -31.76 -5.30
CA GLU A 175 20.58 -32.39 -4.06
C GLU A 175 21.68 -32.49 -2.98
N ALA A 176 22.92 -32.74 -3.40
CA ALA A 176 24.07 -32.78 -2.49
C ALA A 176 24.34 -31.40 -1.86
N GLN A 177 24.31 -30.34 -2.68
CA GLN A 177 24.48 -28.96 -2.23
C GLN A 177 23.36 -28.52 -1.29
N ILE A 178 22.11 -28.95 -1.53
CA ILE A 178 20.98 -28.68 -0.62
C ILE A 178 21.23 -29.32 0.75
N LYS A 179 21.55 -30.62 0.78
CA LYS A 179 21.81 -31.36 2.03
C LYS A 179 22.99 -30.74 2.80
N GLU A 180 24.02 -30.29 2.09
CA GLU A 180 25.14 -29.59 2.69
C GLU A 180 24.71 -28.25 3.30
N ALA A 181 23.91 -27.44 2.59
CA ALA A 181 23.37 -26.19 3.10
C ALA A 181 22.47 -26.42 4.32
N GLU A 182 21.60 -27.43 4.32
CA GLU A 182 20.77 -27.79 5.47
C GLU A 182 21.60 -28.14 6.70
N LYS A 183 22.68 -28.92 6.53
CA LYS A 183 23.59 -29.26 7.63
C LYS A 183 24.32 -28.02 8.16
N LYS A 184 24.83 -27.16 7.28
CA LYS A 184 25.51 -25.91 7.66
C LYS A 184 24.55 -24.94 8.36
N ALA A 185 23.29 -24.86 7.91
CA ALA A 185 22.27 -23.97 8.46
C ALA A 185 21.97 -24.24 9.94
N GLN A 186 22.06 -25.50 10.40
CA GLN A 186 21.83 -25.85 11.80
C GLN A 186 22.75 -25.10 12.77
N ASN A 187 23.98 -24.80 12.34
CA ASN A 187 25.00 -24.14 13.15
C ASN A 187 24.98 -22.60 13.04
N ILE A 188 24.15 -22.03 12.17
CA ILE A 188 24.07 -20.58 11.99
C ILE A 188 23.21 -19.98 13.09
N VAL A 189 23.78 -19.02 13.84
CA VAL A 189 23.06 -18.21 14.83
C VAL A 189 22.60 -16.93 14.15
N ILE A 190 21.27 -16.68 14.19
CA ILE A 190 20.70 -15.41 13.75
C ILE A 190 20.49 -14.56 15.00
N ASN A 191 21.09 -13.37 15.01
CA ASN A 191 20.76 -12.38 16.03
C ASN A 191 19.34 -11.88 15.78
N ASP A 192 18.45 -12.12 16.74
CA ASP A 192 17.13 -11.51 16.72
C ASP A 192 17.31 -10.00 16.78
N SER A 193 17.13 -9.32 15.65
CA SER A 193 16.96 -7.88 15.67
C SER A 193 15.75 -7.58 16.55
N LYS A 194 15.98 -6.86 17.65
CA LYS A 194 14.90 -6.44 18.55
C LYS A 194 13.86 -5.74 17.67
N LYS A 195 12.64 -6.31 17.66
CA LYS A 195 11.46 -5.62 17.13
C LYS A 195 11.38 -4.29 17.88
N SER A 196 11.76 -3.19 17.24
CA SER A 196 11.35 -1.90 17.75
C SER A 196 9.84 -1.84 17.51
N ALA A 197 9.08 -2.01 18.59
CA ALA A 197 7.72 -1.53 18.61
C ALA A 197 7.74 -0.04 18.21
N PHE A 198 6.64 0.39 17.58
CA PHE A 198 6.29 1.77 17.23
C PHE A 198 7.15 2.84 17.92
N SER A 199 7.79 3.68 17.10
CA SER A 199 8.31 4.94 17.59
C SER A 199 8.21 6.02 16.52
N LEU A 200 7.55 7.13 16.85
CA LEU A 200 7.62 8.38 16.10
C LEU A 200 9.08 8.80 15.82
N SER A 201 10.01 8.42 16.71
CA SER A 201 11.45 8.67 16.52
C SER A 201 12.05 7.88 15.34
N ASN A 202 11.52 6.70 15.02
CA ASN A 202 11.96 5.93 13.86
C ASN A 202 11.50 6.59 12.56
N GLY A 203 10.25 7.08 12.50
CA GLY A 203 9.74 7.84 11.35
C GLY A 203 10.51 9.14 11.12
N LEU A 204 10.79 9.91 12.19
CA LEU A 204 11.63 11.12 12.12
C LEU A 204 13.08 10.81 11.70
N LYS A 205 13.63 9.68 12.17
CA LYS A 205 14.95 9.20 11.75
C LYS A 205 14.93 8.83 10.26
N THR A 206 13.89 8.16 9.78
CA THR A 206 13.70 7.84 8.36
C THR A 206 13.56 9.11 7.52
N ILE A 207 12.82 10.13 7.95
CA ILE A 207 12.79 11.45 7.27
C ILE A 207 14.20 12.06 7.21
N LYS A 208 14.96 12.04 8.31
CA LYS A 208 16.32 12.60 8.34
C LYS A 208 17.29 11.82 7.44
N GLU A 209 17.21 10.49 7.44
CA GLU A 209 17.92 9.60 6.51
C GLU A 209 17.47 9.82 5.06
N MET A 210 16.22 10.25 4.85
CA MET A 210 15.68 10.55 3.54
C MET A 210 16.07 11.90 2.98
N ALA A 211 16.05 12.94 3.81
CA ALA A 211 16.51 14.28 3.45
C ALA A 211 18.02 14.30 3.11
N LEU A 212 18.81 13.44 3.76
CA LEU A 212 20.22 13.24 3.48
C LEU A 212 20.37 11.98 2.64
N ASP A 213 20.07 12.05 1.33
CA ASP A 213 20.39 10.95 0.39
C ASP A 213 21.77 10.36 0.73
N SER A 214 21.82 9.13 1.23
CA SER A 214 23.10 8.53 1.59
C SER A 214 23.95 8.44 0.33
N LYS A 215 25.20 8.92 0.39
CA LYS A 215 26.14 8.86 -0.75
C LYS A 215 26.18 7.44 -1.35
N GLU A 216 26.09 6.45 -0.47
CA GLU A 216 25.99 5.04 -0.78
C GLU A 216 24.78 4.64 -1.64
N TYR A 217 23.56 5.09 -1.31
CA TYR A 217 22.37 4.81 -2.13
C TYR A 217 22.50 5.44 -3.53
N LYS A 218 22.92 6.71 -3.59
CA LYS A 218 23.12 7.43 -4.86
C LYS A 218 24.12 6.72 -5.77
N ALA A 219 25.25 6.31 -5.22
CA ALA A 219 26.29 5.60 -5.96
C ALA A 219 25.77 4.26 -6.49
N HIS A 220 25.14 3.45 -5.63
CA HIS A 220 24.63 2.14 -6.02
C HIS A 220 23.49 2.23 -7.04
N LYS A 221 22.55 3.19 -6.86
CA LYS A 221 21.50 3.41 -7.85
C LYS A 221 22.10 3.79 -9.21
N LYS A 222 23.06 4.72 -9.22
CA LYS A 222 23.73 5.13 -10.46
C LYS A 222 24.43 3.96 -11.13
N GLN A 223 25.12 3.11 -10.36
CA GLN A 223 25.76 1.92 -10.89
C GLN A 223 24.74 0.96 -11.50
N PHE A 224 23.65 0.67 -10.77
CA PHE A 224 22.57 -0.18 -11.27
C PHE A 224 21.93 0.37 -12.55
N ASP A 225 21.66 1.68 -12.60
CA ASP A 225 21.11 2.32 -13.80
C ASP A 225 22.09 2.19 -14.99
N LEU A 226 23.40 2.31 -14.77
CA LEU A 226 24.43 2.12 -15.80
C LEU A 226 24.49 0.67 -16.28
N GLU A 227 24.41 -0.30 -15.36
CA GLU A 227 24.37 -1.73 -15.69
C GLU A 227 23.14 -2.07 -16.56
N LEU A 228 21.98 -1.47 -16.27
CA LEU A 228 20.78 -1.63 -17.10
C LEU A 228 20.94 -1.02 -18.49
N LEU A 229 21.50 0.20 -18.58
CA LEU A 229 21.75 0.86 -19.86
C LEU A 229 22.75 0.10 -20.72
N GLU A 230 23.76 -0.50 -20.10
CA GLU A 230 24.73 -1.33 -20.83
C GLU A 230 24.06 -2.61 -21.34
N ALA A 231 23.27 -3.29 -20.51
CA ALA A 231 22.52 -4.48 -20.93
C ALA A 231 21.54 -4.19 -22.09
N GLU A 232 20.95 -3.00 -22.13
CA GLU A 232 20.07 -2.58 -23.25
C GLU A 232 20.82 -2.45 -24.58
N LYS A 233 22.10 -2.05 -24.58
CA LYS A 233 22.91 -1.98 -25.82
C LYS A 233 23.15 -3.37 -26.42
N HIS A 234 23.27 -4.37 -25.56
CA HIS A 234 23.53 -5.77 -25.90
C HIS A 234 22.26 -6.60 -26.12
N MET A 235 21.08 -5.96 -26.18
CA MET A 235 19.80 -6.65 -26.32
C MET A 235 19.66 -7.39 -27.66
N ASN A 236 20.37 -6.94 -28.69
CA ASN A 236 20.29 -7.52 -30.04
C ASN A 236 21.46 -8.44 -30.40
N ASP A 237 22.46 -8.62 -29.53
CA ASP A 237 23.58 -9.51 -29.86
C ASP A 237 23.07 -10.97 -29.88
N GLU A 238 23.72 -11.82 -30.68
CA GLU A 238 23.35 -13.22 -30.79
C GLU A 238 23.40 -13.94 -29.43
N MET A 239 22.44 -14.84 -29.22
CA MET A 239 22.32 -15.70 -28.04
C MET A 239 22.31 -17.16 -28.48
N THR A 240 22.95 -18.02 -27.71
CA THR A 240 22.86 -19.47 -27.89
C THR A 240 21.45 -19.98 -27.54
N LEU A 241 21.08 -21.18 -28.03
CA LEU A 241 19.79 -21.80 -27.70
C LEU A 241 19.60 -21.98 -26.18
N GLU A 242 20.67 -22.30 -25.45
CA GLU A 242 20.64 -22.44 -23.99
C GLU A 242 20.38 -21.09 -23.31
N GLU A 243 21.03 -20.01 -23.76
CA GLU A 243 20.80 -18.66 -23.23
C GLU A 243 19.37 -18.18 -23.52
N ILE A 244 18.83 -18.48 -24.71
CA ILE A 244 17.44 -18.16 -25.07
C ILE A 244 16.48 -18.87 -24.12
N LEU A 245 16.67 -20.17 -23.88
CA LEU A 245 15.83 -20.94 -22.97
C LEU A 245 15.92 -20.41 -21.53
N LYS A 246 17.12 -20.08 -21.03
CA LYS A 246 17.30 -19.48 -19.70
C LYS A 246 16.58 -18.13 -19.59
N ALA A 247 16.67 -17.29 -20.62
CA ALA A 247 16.00 -15.99 -20.64
C ALA A 247 14.47 -16.10 -20.69
N GLN A 248 13.94 -17.06 -21.46
CA GLN A 248 12.49 -17.35 -21.50
C GLN A 248 11.98 -17.88 -20.15
N LYS A 249 12.74 -18.78 -19.50
CA LYS A 249 12.44 -19.27 -18.15
C LYS A 249 12.37 -18.11 -17.15
N ASP A 250 13.37 -17.23 -17.16
CA ASP A 250 13.41 -16.06 -16.28
C ASP A 250 12.26 -15.12 -16.54
N GLN A 251 12.01 -14.78 -17.80
CA GLN A 251 10.90 -13.93 -18.20
C GLN A 251 9.57 -14.45 -17.67
N GLN A 252 9.25 -15.72 -17.95
CA GLN A 252 7.97 -16.30 -17.56
C GLN A 252 7.83 -16.35 -16.04
N LEU A 253 8.84 -16.89 -15.34
CA LEU A 253 8.76 -17.09 -13.90
C LEU A 253 8.75 -15.75 -13.16
N LEU A 254 9.65 -14.81 -13.50
CA LEU A 254 9.71 -13.51 -12.84
C LEU A 254 8.44 -12.69 -13.05
N THR A 255 8.00 -12.51 -14.29
CA THR A 255 6.82 -11.67 -14.57
C THR A 255 5.57 -12.22 -13.90
N LYS A 256 5.39 -13.54 -13.91
CA LYS A 256 4.28 -14.22 -13.22
C LYS A 256 4.37 -14.10 -11.71
N LEU A 257 5.53 -14.36 -11.12
CA LEU A 257 5.69 -14.35 -9.66
C LEU A 257 5.50 -12.95 -9.10
N VAL A 258 6.11 -11.94 -9.73
CA VAL A 258 5.97 -10.55 -9.31
C VAL A 258 4.52 -10.09 -9.45
N GLU A 259 3.86 -10.37 -10.58
CA GLU A 259 2.43 -10.05 -10.78
C GLU A 259 1.54 -10.68 -9.70
N LYS A 260 1.67 -11.99 -9.45
CA LYS A 260 0.83 -12.69 -8.47
C LYS A 260 1.07 -12.20 -7.05
N ILE A 261 2.32 -11.94 -6.69
CA ILE A 261 2.69 -11.46 -5.36
C ILE A 261 2.15 -10.04 -5.15
N ASP A 262 2.29 -9.15 -6.14
CA ASP A 262 1.83 -7.77 -6.05
C ASP A 262 0.30 -7.66 -6.04
N ILE A 263 -0.40 -8.41 -6.89
CA ILE A 263 -1.88 -8.45 -6.88
C ILE A 263 -2.40 -8.96 -5.52
N ALA A 264 -1.82 -10.02 -4.96
CA ALA A 264 -2.24 -10.54 -3.67
C ALA A 264 -1.94 -9.56 -2.51
N SER A 265 -0.80 -8.86 -2.60
CA SER A 265 -0.41 -7.79 -1.69
C SER A 265 -1.47 -6.69 -1.63
N GLN A 266 -1.85 -6.17 -2.79
CA GLN A 266 -2.82 -5.08 -2.95
C GLN A 266 -4.22 -5.52 -2.54
N ASP A 267 -4.67 -6.71 -2.97
CA ASP A 267 -6.00 -7.22 -2.63
C ASP A 267 -6.22 -7.31 -1.11
N TYR A 268 -5.19 -7.67 -0.35
CA TYR A 268 -5.27 -7.66 1.11
C TYR A 268 -5.19 -6.26 1.70
N ALA A 269 -4.28 -5.42 1.22
CA ALA A 269 -4.09 -4.04 1.70
C ALA A 269 -5.37 -3.23 1.57
N GLU A 270 -6.01 -3.28 0.40
CA GLU A 270 -7.20 -2.51 0.06
C GLU A 270 -8.44 -2.95 0.82
N ASN A 271 -8.63 -4.26 0.99
CA ASN A 271 -9.75 -4.76 1.78
C ASN A 271 -9.60 -4.34 3.25
N ALA A 272 -8.37 -4.26 3.75
CA ALA A 272 -8.08 -3.72 5.07
C ALA A 272 -8.28 -2.20 5.11
N GLU A 273 -7.83 -1.45 4.10
CA GLU A 273 -8.01 -0.01 3.95
C GLU A 273 -9.49 0.39 3.97
N LEU A 274 -10.33 -0.32 3.21
CA LEU A 274 -11.76 -0.05 3.18
C LEU A 274 -12.39 -0.20 4.58
N ALA A 275 -11.95 -1.21 5.34
CA ALA A 275 -12.43 -1.44 6.70
C ALA A 275 -11.91 -0.40 7.69
N THR A 276 -10.63 -0.01 7.61
CA THR A 276 -10.02 0.95 8.52
C THR A 276 -10.43 2.39 8.21
N GLN A 277 -10.63 2.76 6.94
CA GLN A 277 -11.14 4.08 6.57
C GLN A 277 -12.60 4.27 6.98
N ALA A 278 -13.43 3.22 6.97
CA ALA A 278 -14.76 3.28 7.58
C ALA A 278 -14.68 3.57 9.09
N LEU A 279 -13.67 3.01 9.78
CA LEU A 279 -13.40 3.31 11.19
C LEU A 279 -12.91 4.74 11.40
N VAL A 280 -11.97 5.24 10.58
CA VAL A 280 -11.45 6.62 10.63
C VAL A 280 -12.57 7.64 10.37
N ALA A 281 -13.39 7.42 9.34
CA ALA A 281 -14.55 8.25 9.03
C ALA A 281 -15.54 8.26 10.20
N GLY A 282 -15.78 7.09 10.82
CA GLY A 282 -16.49 6.97 12.08
C GLY A 282 -15.91 7.89 13.16
N THR A 283 -14.62 7.77 13.46
CA THR A 283 -13.93 8.56 14.50
C THR A 283 -14.07 10.07 14.30
N LEU A 284 -13.92 10.56 13.07
CA LEU A 284 -14.13 11.98 12.74
C LEU A 284 -15.57 12.43 13.04
N ALA A 285 -16.54 11.58 12.70
CA ALA A 285 -17.96 11.85 12.91
C ALA A 285 -18.35 11.81 14.40
N PHE A 286 -17.73 10.92 15.17
CA PHE A 286 -17.87 10.83 16.63
C PHE A 286 -17.08 11.93 17.37
N GLY A 287 -16.29 12.78 16.69
CA GLY A 287 -15.46 13.81 17.30
C GLY A 287 -16.24 14.78 18.22
N THR A 288 -17.50 15.07 17.92
CA THR A 288 -18.35 15.89 18.82
C THR A 288 -18.81 15.14 20.06
N LEU A 289 -19.12 13.84 19.93
CA LEU A 289 -19.42 12.98 21.07
C LEU A 289 -18.20 12.82 21.97
N PHE A 290 -17.04 12.61 21.36
CA PHE A 290 -15.75 12.53 22.03
C PHE A 290 -15.42 13.84 22.75
N ASN A 291 -15.56 14.99 22.11
CA ASN A 291 -15.37 16.30 22.74
C ASN A 291 -16.33 16.54 23.92
N LEU A 292 -17.56 16.06 23.84
CA LEU A 292 -18.52 16.14 24.95
C LEU A 292 -18.16 15.20 26.11
N LEU A 293 -17.71 13.97 25.81
CA LEU A 293 -17.25 13.00 26.82
C LEU A 293 -15.95 13.48 27.48
N LEU A 294 -14.99 13.95 26.69
CA LEU A 294 -13.71 14.48 27.15
C LEU A 294 -13.91 15.76 27.97
N SER A 295 -14.75 16.69 27.53
CA SER A 295 -15.05 17.90 28.31
C SER A 295 -15.76 17.58 29.63
N LYS A 296 -16.67 16.60 29.66
CA LYS A 296 -17.28 16.10 30.91
C LYS A 296 -16.24 15.44 31.84
N ALA A 297 -15.34 14.62 31.30
CA ALA A 297 -14.28 13.99 32.07
C ALA A 297 -13.30 15.01 32.64
N LEU A 298 -12.85 15.99 31.85
CA LEU A 298 -11.96 17.06 32.29
C LEU A 298 -12.61 17.97 33.35
N LYS A 299 -13.92 18.26 33.22
CA LYS A 299 -14.69 18.97 34.25
C LYS A 299 -14.84 18.13 35.53
N ALA A 300 -15.06 16.82 35.42
CA ALA A 300 -15.10 15.89 36.56
C ALA A 300 -13.73 15.78 37.26
N MET A 301 -12.64 15.89 36.53
CA MET A 301 -11.26 16.02 37.04
C MET A 301 -10.93 17.44 37.57
N LYS A 302 -11.94 18.29 37.75
CA LYS A 302 -11.83 19.65 38.31
C LYS A 302 -10.93 20.60 37.49
N VAL A 303 -10.75 20.38 36.19
CA VAL A 303 -10.13 21.39 35.32
C VAL A 303 -11.14 22.54 35.15
N LYS A 304 -10.90 23.68 35.82
CA LYS A 304 -11.88 24.77 35.91
C LYS A 304 -11.88 25.75 34.72
N SER A 305 -10.80 25.78 33.94
CA SER A 305 -10.66 26.74 32.84
C SER A 305 -11.32 26.21 31.56
N GLU A 306 -12.38 26.87 31.11
CA GLU A 306 -13.04 26.56 29.83
C GLU A 306 -12.09 26.71 28.63
N ALA A 307 -11.18 27.69 28.68
CA ALA A 307 -10.14 27.86 27.68
C ALA A 307 -9.17 26.66 27.64
N LYS A 308 -8.75 26.12 28.80
CA LYS A 308 -7.91 24.91 28.87
C LYS A 308 -8.67 23.66 28.43
N ILE A 309 -9.94 23.50 28.78
CA ILE A 309 -10.78 22.39 28.31
C ILE A 309 -10.96 22.45 26.79
N SER A 310 -11.21 23.63 26.23
CA SER A 310 -11.32 23.85 24.80
C SER A 310 -10.01 23.53 24.08
N ALA A 311 -8.87 24.01 24.61
CA ALA A 311 -7.55 23.71 24.04
C ALA A 311 -7.22 22.21 24.08
N ILE A 312 -7.46 21.52 25.21
CA ILE A 312 -7.24 20.06 25.32
C ILE A 312 -8.19 19.29 24.39
N SER A 313 -9.44 19.72 24.25
CA SER A 313 -10.41 19.08 23.36
C SER A 313 -10.05 19.28 21.89
N GLN A 314 -9.53 20.46 21.52
CA GLN A 314 -9.01 20.74 20.18
C GLN A 314 -7.75 19.92 19.89
N ILE A 315 -6.81 19.81 20.84
CA ILE A 315 -5.62 18.96 20.72
C ILE A 315 -6.01 17.48 20.57
N ALA A 316 -7.01 17.02 21.32
CA ALA A 316 -7.48 15.63 21.24
C ALA A 316 -8.25 15.36 19.94
N ALA A 317 -9.04 16.32 19.46
CA ALA A 317 -9.72 16.24 18.17
C ALA A 317 -8.76 16.19 16.97
N VAL A 318 -7.55 16.74 17.13
CA VAL A 318 -6.45 16.69 16.14
C VAL A 318 -5.64 15.40 16.27
N THR A 319 -5.24 15.04 17.49
CA THR A 319 -4.34 13.91 17.73
C THR A 319 -5.00 12.56 17.42
N ILE A 320 -6.30 12.41 17.65
CA ILE A 320 -7.01 11.13 17.50
C ILE A 320 -7.11 10.70 16.03
N PRO A 321 -7.62 11.52 15.09
CA PRO A 321 -7.63 11.16 13.67
C PRO A 321 -6.24 10.82 13.13
N VAL A 322 -5.19 11.53 13.56
CA VAL A 322 -3.80 11.22 13.18
C VAL A 322 -3.38 9.84 13.70
N ILE A 323 -3.63 9.52 14.98
CA ILE A 323 -3.34 8.19 15.55
C ILE A 323 -4.09 7.08 14.80
N PHE A 324 -5.38 7.30 14.49
CA PHE A 324 -6.17 6.30 13.77
C PHE A 324 -5.77 6.14 12.31
N SER A 325 -5.30 7.21 11.65
CA SER A 325 -4.75 7.14 10.29
C SER A 325 -3.45 6.33 10.28
N ILE A 326 -2.54 6.61 11.22
CA ILE A 326 -1.31 5.82 11.44
C ILE A 326 -1.62 4.35 11.71
N ALA A 327 -2.60 4.07 12.59
CA ALA A 327 -3.01 2.70 12.86
C ALA A 327 -3.64 2.03 11.62
N SER A 328 -4.38 2.80 10.81
CA SER A 328 -4.95 2.34 9.55
C SER A 328 -3.85 1.94 8.56
N ALA A 329 -2.88 2.83 8.29
CA ALA A 329 -1.73 2.56 7.43
C ALA A 329 -0.99 1.28 7.87
N GLN A 330 -0.72 1.12 9.16
CA GLN A 330 -0.08 -0.09 9.70
C GLN A 330 -0.89 -1.36 9.47
N ILE A 331 -2.22 -1.31 9.67
CA ILE A 331 -3.10 -2.45 9.42
C ILE A 331 -3.09 -2.81 7.94
N GLN A 332 -3.09 -1.83 7.04
CA GLN A 332 -3.00 -2.04 5.60
C GLN A 332 -1.66 -2.69 5.19
N LYS A 333 -0.52 -2.18 5.67
CA LYS A 333 0.79 -2.78 5.38
C LYS A 333 0.93 -4.17 6.00
N GLN A 334 0.38 -4.40 7.18
CA GLN A 334 0.34 -5.74 7.77
C GLN A 334 -0.55 -6.70 6.97
N ALA A 335 -1.71 -6.24 6.49
CA ALA A 335 -2.57 -7.04 5.62
C ALA A 335 -1.84 -7.38 4.30
N SER A 336 -1.16 -6.40 3.71
CA SER A 336 -0.32 -6.59 2.53
C SER A 336 0.77 -7.67 2.72
N ARG A 337 1.50 -7.64 3.84
CA ARG A 337 2.46 -8.70 4.23
C ARG A 337 1.78 -10.08 4.29
N VAL A 338 0.60 -10.15 4.89
CA VAL A 338 -0.18 -11.40 5.00
C VAL A 338 -0.62 -11.90 3.63
N GLY A 339 -1.09 -11.02 2.73
CA GLY A 339 -1.47 -11.38 1.36
C GLY A 339 -0.30 -12.01 0.60
N ARG A 340 0.88 -11.37 0.63
CA ARG A 340 2.12 -11.89 0.05
C ARG A 340 2.52 -13.24 0.66
N PHE A 341 2.44 -13.37 1.97
CA PHE A 341 2.68 -14.65 2.64
C PHE A 341 1.76 -15.77 2.13
N LYS A 342 0.45 -15.51 2.01
CA LYS A 342 -0.51 -16.54 1.57
C LYS A 342 -0.30 -16.98 0.14
N ILE A 343 -0.04 -16.06 -0.79
CA ILE A 343 0.25 -16.44 -2.18
C ILE A 343 1.58 -17.18 -2.31
N LYS A 344 2.60 -16.82 -1.50
CA LYS A 344 3.86 -17.56 -1.44
C LYS A 344 3.65 -18.99 -0.98
N GLN A 345 2.88 -19.18 0.10
CA GLN A 345 2.53 -20.52 0.56
C GLN A 345 1.75 -21.32 -0.50
N ASP A 346 0.82 -20.71 -1.21
CA ASP A 346 0.11 -21.36 -2.33
C ASP A 346 1.08 -21.79 -3.45
N LEU A 347 2.02 -20.93 -3.85
CA LEU A 347 3.03 -21.23 -4.85
C LEU A 347 3.99 -22.35 -4.40
N MET A 348 4.39 -22.35 -3.13
CA MET A 348 5.28 -23.36 -2.56
C MET A 348 4.61 -24.73 -2.40
N ASN A 349 3.30 -24.75 -2.10
CA ASN A 349 2.52 -25.98 -1.95
C ASN A 349 2.05 -26.55 -3.30
N ASN A 350 2.13 -25.77 -4.38
CA ASN A 350 1.76 -26.18 -5.74
C ASN A 350 2.96 -25.97 -6.69
N PRO A 351 4.01 -26.82 -6.61
CA PRO A 351 5.26 -26.59 -7.32
C PRO A 351 5.12 -26.58 -8.85
N SER A 352 4.08 -27.17 -9.44
CA SER A 352 3.77 -27.03 -10.87
C SER A 352 3.55 -25.58 -11.31
N LYS A 353 3.18 -24.69 -10.39
CA LYS A 353 3.07 -23.24 -10.65
C LYS A 353 4.44 -22.58 -10.84
N LEU A 354 5.53 -23.27 -10.53
CA LEU A 354 6.91 -22.77 -10.63
C LEU A 354 7.67 -23.35 -11.82
N VAL A 355 7.00 -24.09 -12.70
CA VAL A 355 7.62 -24.73 -13.87
C VAL A 355 7.43 -23.89 -15.12
N TYR A 356 8.47 -23.78 -15.95
CA TYR A 356 8.38 -23.15 -17.26
C TYR A 356 7.67 -24.04 -18.27
N VAL A 357 6.85 -23.45 -19.15
CA VAL A 357 6.15 -24.17 -20.21
C VAL A 357 6.13 -23.25 -21.41
N SER A 358 6.75 -23.69 -22.51
CA SER A 358 6.82 -22.90 -23.74
C SER A 358 5.43 -22.63 -24.31
N ASP A 359 5.29 -21.53 -25.04
CA ASP A 359 4.04 -21.18 -25.69
C ASP A 359 3.66 -22.19 -26.80
N GLU A 360 4.66 -22.84 -27.41
CA GLU A 360 4.48 -23.94 -28.37
C GLU A 360 3.72 -25.12 -27.75
N ASN A 361 4.09 -25.51 -26.52
CA ASN A 361 3.48 -26.66 -25.83
C ASN A 361 2.00 -26.45 -25.49
N ILE A 362 1.53 -25.20 -25.45
CA ILE A 362 0.15 -24.84 -25.11
C ILE A 362 -0.66 -24.32 -26.31
N ALA A 363 -0.05 -24.20 -27.49
CA ALA A 363 -0.68 -23.63 -28.68
C ALA A 363 -1.93 -24.43 -29.10
N ASP A 364 -1.83 -25.76 -29.04
CA ASP A 364 -2.90 -26.68 -29.46
C ASP A 364 -3.92 -27.00 -28.36
N LEU A 365 -3.71 -26.52 -27.13
CA LEU A 365 -4.67 -26.70 -26.04
C LEU A 365 -5.90 -25.82 -26.26
N LYS A 366 -6.95 -26.46 -26.80
CA LYS A 366 -8.31 -25.94 -26.93
C LYS A 366 -9.13 -26.31 -25.68
N ASP A 367 -10.19 -25.56 -25.42
CA ASP A 367 -11.18 -25.84 -24.36
C ASP A 367 -10.66 -25.79 -22.90
N VAL A 368 -9.64 -24.95 -22.64
CA VAL A 368 -9.21 -24.65 -21.27
C VAL A 368 -9.95 -23.41 -20.76
N ASN A 369 -10.67 -23.56 -19.65
CA ASN A 369 -11.32 -22.43 -18.99
C ASN A 369 -10.35 -21.70 -18.05
N VAL A 370 -10.51 -20.38 -17.96
CA VAL A 370 -9.76 -19.58 -17.01
C VAL A 370 -10.14 -19.98 -15.58
N ILE A 371 -9.14 -20.36 -14.79
CA ILE A 371 -9.32 -20.56 -13.35
C ILE A 371 -9.40 -19.17 -12.69
N GLN A 372 -10.62 -18.67 -12.46
CA GLN A 372 -10.84 -17.43 -11.72
C GLN A 372 -10.98 -17.71 -10.23
N ASP A 373 -10.12 -17.10 -9.42
CA ASP A 373 -10.33 -17.05 -7.97
C ASP A 373 -11.59 -16.21 -7.67
N ARG A 374 -12.53 -16.81 -6.92
CA ARG A 374 -13.76 -16.10 -6.52
C ARG A 374 -13.40 -14.95 -5.60
N LYS A 375 -13.91 -13.75 -5.92
CA LYS A 375 -13.81 -12.58 -5.03
C LYS A 375 -14.54 -12.87 -3.71
N GLU A 376 -13.79 -12.83 -2.62
CA GLU A 376 -14.32 -13.02 -1.28
C GLU A 376 -15.01 -11.75 -0.78
N GLY A 377 -16.17 -11.89 -0.12
CA GLY A 377 -16.87 -10.75 0.48
C GLY A 377 -16.13 -10.20 1.71
N LEU A 378 -16.26 -8.88 1.97
CA LEU A 378 -15.50 -8.15 2.99
C LEU A 378 -15.53 -8.81 4.38
N PHE A 379 -16.70 -9.23 4.87
CA PHE A 379 -16.81 -9.88 6.18
C PHE A 379 -16.03 -11.19 6.25
N LYS A 380 -16.11 -12.00 5.20
CA LYS A 380 -15.40 -13.27 5.12
C LYS A 380 -13.90 -13.03 5.01
N PHE A 381 -13.49 -12.06 4.20
CA PHE A 381 -12.11 -11.59 4.14
C PHE A 381 -11.59 -11.18 5.52
N LEU A 382 -12.31 -10.37 6.30
CA LEU A 382 -11.85 -9.93 7.62
C LEU A 382 -11.63 -11.10 8.58
N THR A 383 -12.54 -12.09 8.59
CA THR A 383 -12.37 -13.30 9.42
C THR A 383 -11.16 -14.12 9.00
N HIS A 384 -10.93 -14.27 7.68
CA HIS A 384 -9.76 -14.95 7.16
C HIS A 384 -8.47 -14.16 7.39
N ALA A 385 -8.48 -12.84 7.23
CA ALA A 385 -7.33 -11.97 7.43
C ALA A 385 -6.80 -12.08 8.86
N TRP A 386 -7.69 -12.16 9.86
CA TRP A 386 -7.27 -12.39 11.25
C TRP A 386 -6.58 -13.75 11.43
N LYS A 387 -7.15 -14.83 10.90
CA LYS A 387 -6.55 -16.17 10.95
C LYS A 387 -5.21 -16.22 10.22
N ASN A 388 -5.16 -15.68 9.00
CA ASN A 388 -3.97 -15.62 8.16
C ASN A 388 -2.87 -14.78 8.81
N ASN A 389 -3.22 -13.71 9.54
CA ASN A 389 -2.25 -12.93 10.30
C ASN A 389 -1.65 -13.72 11.47
N LYS A 390 -2.43 -14.58 12.13
CA LYS A 390 -1.91 -15.48 13.18
C LYS A 390 -0.92 -16.49 12.58
N GLU A 391 -1.27 -17.09 11.44
CA GLU A 391 -0.39 -18.01 10.69
C GLU A 391 0.91 -17.31 10.27
N TYR A 392 0.83 -16.11 9.69
CA TYR A 392 2.00 -15.32 9.31
C TYR A 392 2.91 -15.01 10.50
N ASN A 393 2.33 -14.65 11.65
CA ASN A 393 3.10 -14.37 12.87
C ASN A 393 3.79 -15.62 13.44
N GLN A 394 3.21 -16.81 13.25
CA GLN A 394 3.87 -18.07 13.59
C GLN A 394 5.02 -18.36 12.62
N TYR A 395 4.77 -18.25 11.31
CA TYR A 395 5.79 -18.40 10.26
C TYR A 395 7.02 -17.51 10.52
N LYS A 396 6.84 -16.23 10.84
CA LYS A 396 7.94 -15.31 11.16
C LYS A 396 8.79 -15.76 12.36
N LYS A 397 8.20 -16.45 13.33
CA LYS A 397 8.89 -16.87 14.55
C LYS A 397 9.66 -18.17 14.36
N THR A 398 9.24 -19.04 13.44
CA THR A 398 9.80 -20.37 13.23
C THR A 398 10.45 -20.49 11.85
N THR A 399 9.64 -20.70 10.81
CA THR A 399 10.06 -21.09 9.46
C THR A 399 10.92 -20.03 8.79
N ALA A 400 10.57 -18.75 8.90
CA ALA A 400 11.36 -17.67 8.30
C ALA A 400 12.80 -17.63 8.81
N LYS A 401 13.02 -17.95 10.09
CA LYS A 401 14.37 -18.03 10.68
C LYS A 401 15.15 -19.23 10.12
N GLN A 402 14.48 -20.36 9.91
CA GLN A 402 15.11 -21.55 9.33
C GLN A 402 15.50 -21.30 7.88
N GLU A 403 14.63 -20.65 7.11
CA GLU A 403 14.92 -20.23 5.74
C GLU A 403 16.10 -19.25 5.70
N GLU A 404 16.13 -18.23 6.55
CA GLU A 404 17.25 -17.29 6.61
C GLU A 404 18.58 -18.00 6.91
N LYS A 405 18.60 -18.97 7.83
CA LYS A 405 19.79 -19.79 8.09
C LYS A 405 20.20 -20.59 6.87
N PHE A 406 19.24 -21.21 6.19
CA PHE A 406 19.49 -21.99 4.99
C PHE A 406 20.15 -21.12 3.89
N TYR A 407 19.61 -19.94 3.62
CA TYR A 407 20.20 -19.06 2.61
C TYR A 407 21.58 -18.52 2.99
N LYS A 408 21.82 -18.19 4.26
CA LYS A 408 23.17 -17.85 4.73
C LYS A 408 24.15 -19.03 4.58
N ALA A 409 23.68 -20.26 4.71
CA ALA A 409 24.51 -21.43 4.45
C ALA A 409 24.84 -21.59 2.96
N ILE A 410 23.90 -21.30 2.05
CA ILE A 410 24.14 -21.33 0.59
C ILE A 410 25.32 -20.43 0.20
N GLU A 411 25.46 -19.26 0.83
CA GLU A 411 26.56 -18.33 0.56
C GLU A 411 27.96 -18.92 0.82
N THR A 412 28.03 -19.96 1.65
CA THR A 412 29.27 -20.68 2.00
C THR A 412 29.51 -21.93 1.18
N LEU A 413 28.61 -22.29 0.25
CA LEU A 413 28.79 -23.44 -0.62
C LEU A 413 29.82 -23.15 -1.71
N GLU A 414 30.53 -24.19 -2.13
CA GLU A 414 31.32 -24.17 -3.35
C GLU A 414 30.39 -24.44 -4.55
N LEU A 415 30.35 -23.48 -5.47
CA LEU A 415 29.55 -23.56 -6.70
C LEU A 415 30.48 -23.52 -7.90
N THR A 416 30.06 -24.17 -8.99
CA THR A 416 30.80 -24.12 -10.25
C THR A 416 30.80 -22.70 -10.85
N PRO A 417 31.78 -22.34 -11.69
CA PRO A 417 31.78 -21.05 -12.39
C PRO A 417 30.49 -20.79 -13.18
N GLU A 418 29.95 -21.82 -13.84
CA GLU A 418 28.70 -21.73 -14.59
C GLU A 418 27.49 -21.45 -13.68
N GLN A 419 27.39 -22.15 -12.53
CA GLN A 419 26.35 -21.87 -11.54
C GLN A 419 26.42 -20.43 -11.02
N ILE A 420 27.62 -19.88 -10.83
CA ILE A 420 27.80 -18.48 -10.40
C ILE A 420 27.35 -17.51 -11.49
N LYS A 421 27.72 -17.75 -12.76
CA LYS A 421 27.32 -16.93 -13.91
C LYS A 421 25.79 -16.92 -14.09
N ASP A 422 25.17 -18.09 -14.01
CA ASP A 422 23.71 -18.22 -14.10
C ASP A 422 23.02 -17.52 -12.93
N ALA A 423 23.55 -17.65 -11.72
CA ALA A 423 22.99 -17.00 -10.54
C ALA A 423 23.12 -15.47 -10.58
N GLN A 424 24.22 -14.94 -11.13
CA GLN A 424 24.40 -13.50 -11.37
C GLN A 424 23.38 -12.95 -12.39
N THR A 425 23.12 -13.72 -13.45
CA THR A 425 22.11 -13.37 -14.47
C THR A 425 20.72 -13.36 -13.85
N LEU A 426 20.35 -14.41 -13.12
CA LEU A 426 19.07 -14.50 -12.41
C LEU A 426 18.90 -13.38 -11.39
N GLN A 427 19.94 -13.06 -10.62
CA GLN A 427 19.95 -11.96 -9.66
C GLN A 427 19.67 -10.61 -10.35
N ARG A 428 20.40 -10.30 -11.44
CA ARG A 428 20.21 -9.07 -12.22
C ARG A 428 18.78 -8.99 -12.77
N ASN A 429 18.29 -10.07 -13.38
CA ASN A 429 16.95 -10.16 -13.95
C ASN A 429 15.88 -9.96 -12.87
N THR A 430 16.10 -10.54 -11.69
CA THR A 430 15.22 -10.36 -10.52
C THR A 430 15.17 -8.91 -10.08
N PHE A 431 16.33 -8.26 -9.90
CA PHE A 431 16.40 -6.87 -9.47
C PHE A 431 15.79 -5.92 -10.50
N LYS A 432 16.05 -6.13 -11.79
CA LYS A 432 15.47 -5.36 -12.90
C LYS A 432 13.95 -5.48 -12.91
N THR A 433 13.44 -6.71 -12.93
CA THR A 433 12.00 -6.98 -13.04
C THR A 433 11.25 -6.42 -11.84
N PHE A 434 11.71 -6.75 -10.63
CA PHE A 434 11.06 -6.31 -9.41
C PHE A 434 11.09 -4.79 -9.27
N ASN A 435 12.23 -4.13 -9.50
CA ASN A 435 12.28 -2.66 -9.50
C ASN A 435 11.36 -2.04 -10.53
N LYS A 436 11.21 -2.62 -11.71
CA LYS A 436 10.38 -2.05 -12.78
C LYS A 436 8.90 -2.16 -12.47
N VAL A 437 8.44 -3.33 -12.00
CA VAL A 437 7.04 -3.57 -11.64
C VAL A 437 6.67 -2.79 -10.40
N ASP A 438 7.38 -3.00 -9.28
CA ASP A 438 7.05 -2.41 -7.98
C ASP A 438 7.14 -0.87 -8.00
N GLU A 439 8.10 -0.29 -8.71
CA GLU A 439 8.19 1.17 -8.87
C GLU A 439 6.99 1.76 -9.63
N LYS A 440 6.55 1.11 -10.72
CA LYS A 440 5.42 1.59 -11.49
C LYS A 440 4.12 1.41 -10.71
N SER A 441 3.93 0.24 -10.11
CA SER A 441 2.80 -0.13 -9.25
C SER A 441 2.61 0.92 -8.15
N GLN A 442 3.64 1.13 -7.32
CA GLN A 442 3.63 2.14 -6.26
C GLN A 442 3.43 3.56 -6.79
N LYS A 443 4.15 3.96 -7.85
CA LYS A 443 4.00 5.31 -8.39
C LYS A 443 2.55 5.60 -8.80
N TYR A 444 1.87 4.63 -9.40
CA TYR A 444 0.48 4.79 -9.82
C TYR A 444 -0.44 4.75 -8.61
N SER A 445 -0.37 3.74 -7.74
CA SER A 445 -1.24 3.61 -6.57
C SER A 445 -1.15 4.85 -5.66
N GLU A 446 0.06 5.28 -5.29
CA GLU A 446 0.30 6.41 -4.39
C GLU A 446 -0.13 7.76 -5.03
N SER A 447 -0.03 7.88 -6.35
CA SER A 447 -0.54 9.06 -7.06
C SER A 447 -2.06 9.13 -7.07
N ILE A 448 -2.74 7.99 -7.25
CA ILE A 448 -4.19 7.92 -7.17
C ILE A 448 -4.66 8.15 -5.74
N GLU A 449 -3.92 7.65 -4.75
CA GLU A 449 -4.18 7.91 -3.34
C GLU A 449 -4.13 9.40 -3.01
N ALA A 450 -3.04 10.07 -3.36
CA ALA A 450 -2.88 11.49 -3.10
C ALA A 450 -4.01 12.32 -3.75
N LEU A 451 -4.41 11.98 -4.98
CA LEU A 451 -5.57 12.59 -5.64
C LEU A 451 -6.89 12.25 -4.95
N GLY A 452 -7.05 11.01 -4.52
CA GLY A 452 -8.22 10.53 -3.81
C GLY A 452 -8.40 11.24 -2.48
N GLN A 453 -7.37 11.31 -1.65
CA GLN A 453 -7.38 12.04 -0.37
C GLN A 453 -7.73 13.53 -0.58
N ALA A 454 -7.23 14.16 -1.64
CA ALA A 454 -7.56 15.54 -2.00
C ALA A 454 -9.04 15.76 -2.34
N VAL A 455 -9.74 14.72 -2.81
CA VAL A 455 -11.18 14.75 -3.15
C VAL A 455 -12.03 14.29 -1.96
N THR A 456 -11.63 13.23 -1.27
CA THR A 456 -12.34 12.67 -0.11
C THR A 456 -12.44 13.65 1.03
N LEU A 457 -11.34 14.33 1.39
CA LEU A 457 -11.31 15.15 2.60
C LEU A 457 -12.30 16.33 2.51
N PRO A 458 -12.38 17.11 1.41
CA PRO A 458 -13.37 18.18 1.28
C PRO A 458 -14.80 17.65 1.35
N ILE A 459 -15.07 16.52 0.70
CA ILE A 459 -16.40 15.92 0.67
C ILE A 459 -16.78 15.39 2.07
N SER A 460 -15.83 14.78 2.77
CA SER A 460 -16.02 14.29 4.14
C SER A 460 -16.29 15.41 5.11
N LEU A 461 -15.59 16.55 4.97
CA LEU A 461 -15.85 17.72 5.79
C LEU A 461 -17.25 18.30 5.53
N LEU A 462 -17.67 18.38 4.26
CA LEU A 462 -19.00 18.86 3.88
C LEU A 462 -20.09 18.00 4.49
N PHE A 463 -20.04 16.68 4.29
CA PHE A 463 -21.08 15.78 4.79
C PHE A 463 -21.04 15.62 6.31
N THR A 464 -19.87 15.53 6.92
CA THR A 464 -19.74 15.56 8.39
C THR A 464 -20.31 16.86 8.95
N GLY A 465 -20.06 18.01 8.31
CA GLY A 465 -20.64 19.30 8.68
C GLY A 465 -22.17 19.30 8.65
N VAL A 466 -22.78 18.73 7.61
CA VAL A 466 -24.24 18.54 7.51
C VAL A 466 -24.76 17.62 8.62
N GLY A 467 -24.09 16.49 8.85
CA GLY A 467 -24.41 15.54 9.91
C GLY A 467 -24.36 16.17 11.30
N LEU A 468 -23.35 17.01 11.56
CA LEU A 468 -23.22 17.76 12.81
C LEU A 468 -24.35 18.80 12.98
N ILE A 469 -24.71 19.54 11.92
CA ILE A 469 -25.81 20.52 11.98
C ILE A 469 -27.14 19.83 12.31
N ILE A 470 -27.42 18.68 11.68
CA ILE A 470 -28.64 17.92 11.92
C ILE A 470 -28.60 17.24 13.30
N GLY A 471 -27.47 16.60 13.63
CA GLY A 471 -27.26 15.82 14.85
C GLY A 471 -27.29 16.68 16.11
N THR A 472 -26.68 17.87 16.09
CA THR A 472 -26.64 18.77 17.27
C THR A 472 -28.02 19.21 17.73
N LYS A 473 -29.02 19.27 16.85
CA LYS A 473 -30.44 19.48 17.21
C LYS A 473 -30.96 18.36 18.11
N TYR A 474 -30.66 17.10 17.79
CA TYR A 474 -31.08 15.97 18.60
C TYR A 474 -30.30 15.89 19.91
N LEU A 475 -28.98 16.10 19.84
CA LEU A 475 -28.12 16.11 21.02
C LEU A 475 -28.54 17.17 22.04
N THR A 476 -28.81 18.40 21.60
CA THR A 476 -29.27 19.50 22.48
C THR A 476 -30.65 19.23 23.06
N LYS A 477 -31.56 18.59 22.32
CA LYS A 477 -32.86 18.14 22.83
C LYS A 477 -32.70 17.05 23.89
N GLY A 478 -31.83 16.07 23.66
CA GLY A 478 -31.55 15.01 24.62
C GLY A 478 -30.87 15.51 25.89
N ALA A 479 -29.91 16.43 25.77
CA ALA A 479 -29.20 17.01 26.92
C ALA A 479 -30.09 17.88 27.83
N LYS A 480 -31.21 18.41 27.30
CA LYS A 480 -32.19 19.21 28.05
C LYS A 480 -33.35 18.39 28.61
N SER A 481 -33.44 17.10 28.31
CA SER A 481 -34.53 16.23 28.80
C SER A 481 -34.20 15.65 30.17
N ASN A 482 -35.20 15.65 31.06
CA ASN A 482 -35.14 15.00 32.37
C ASN A 482 -35.47 13.49 32.30
N SER A 483 -35.90 12.98 31.13
CA SER A 483 -36.24 11.57 30.92
C SER A 483 -35.05 10.80 30.35
N LYS A 484 -34.64 9.72 31.02
CA LYS A 484 -33.58 8.81 30.53
C LYS A 484 -33.92 8.19 29.17
N LEU A 485 -35.20 7.87 28.94
CA LEU A 485 -35.66 7.30 27.68
C LEU A 485 -35.56 8.32 26.54
N GLU A 486 -36.04 9.54 26.76
CA GLU A 486 -35.98 10.60 25.74
C GLU A 486 -34.54 11.06 25.46
N MET A 487 -33.68 11.03 26.48
CA MET A 487 -32.24 11.22 26.33
C MET A 487 -31.63 10.13 25.43
N ALA A 488 -31.92 8.86 25.69
CA ALA A 488 -31.41 7.73 24.88
C ALA A 488 -31.92 7.76 23.43
N THR A 489 -33.21 8.08 23.21
CA THR A 489 -33.78 8.19 21.86
C THR A 489 -33.15 9.33 21.06
N ASN A 490 -32.98 10.51 21.67
CA ASN A 490 -32.36 11.64 20.99
C ASN A 490 -30.86 11.42 20.76
N PHE A 491 -30.19 10.71 21.67
CA PHE A 491 -28.82 10.25 21.47
C PHE A 491 -28.70 9.28 20.29
N SER A 492 -29.60 8.30 20.19
CA SER A 492 -29.67 7.39 19.05
C SER A 492 -29.89 8.15 17.73
N LYS A 493 -30.81 9.13 17.70
CA LYS A 493 -31.05 9.97 16.51
C LYS A 493 -29.83 10.83 16.14
N TYR A 494 -29.10 11.34 17.14
CA TYR A 494 -27.81 12.00 16.91
C TYR A 494 -26.83 11.03 16.26
N LEU A 495 -26.65 9.83 16.82
CA LEU A 495 -25.78 8.80 16.25
C LEU A 495 -26.17 8.42 14.82
N THR A 496 -27.46 8.21 14.55
CA THR A 496 -27.96 7.90 13.22
C THR A 496 -27.67 9.05 12.23
N ALA A 497 -27.87 10.31 12.61
CA ALA A 497 -27.57 11.45 11.76
C ALA A 497 -26.08 11.54 11.41
N ILE A 498 -25.21 11.26 12.40
CA ILE A 498 -23.76 11.22 12.21
C ILE A 498 -23.35 10.04 11.31
N LEU A 499 -23.86 8.84 11.57
CA LEU A 499 -23.56 7.64 10.77
C LEU A 499 -24.04 7.76 9.32
N LEU A 500 -25.24 8.30 9.08
CA LEU A 500 -25.73 8.54 7.73
C LEU A 500 -24.88 9.59 7.00
N SER A 501 -24.37 10.59 7.72
CA SER A 501 -23.56 11.65 7.14
C SER A 501 -22.18 11.18 6.66
N ILE A 502 -21.65 10.06 7.16
CA ILE A 502 -20.36 9.53 6.68
C ILE A 502 -20.49 8.53 5.54
N LEU A 503 -21.71 8.06 5.22
CA LEU A 503 -21.90 7.11 4.12
C LEU A 503 -21.35 7.61 2.77
N PRO A 504 -21.52 8.89 2.38
CA PRO A 504 -20.91 9.41 1.16
C PRO A 504 -19.38 9.34 1.19
N SER A 505 -18.75 9.67 2.33
CA SER A 505 -17.29 9.56 2.50
C SER A 505 -16.80 8.12 2.34
N ILE A 506 -17.49 7.17 2.98
CA ILE A 506 -17.18 5.75 2.88
C ILE A 506 -17.34 5.28 1.42
N GLY A 507 -18.41 5.71 0.74
CA GLY A 507 -18.65 5.37 -0.66
C GLY A 507 -17.57 5.92 -1.61
N ILE A 508 -17.15 7.17 -1.42
CA ILE A 508 -16.10 7.80 -2.23
C ILE A 508 -14.75 7.12 -1.97
N ASN A 509 -14.42 6.84 -0.72
CA ASN A 509 -13.23 6.08 -0.36
C ASN A 509 -13.23 4.70 -1.01
N ALA A 510 -14.35 3.97 -0.97
CA ALA A 510 -14.46 2.68 -1.65
C ALA A 510 -14.22 2.79 -3.17
N ILE A 511 -14.63 3.89 -3.81
CA ILE A 511 -14.35 4.16 -5.22
C ILE A 511 -12.85 4.44 -5.43
N ILE A 512 -12.25 5.29 -4.60
CA ILE A 512 -10.83 5.65 -4.69
C ILE A 512 -9.95 4.42 -4.50
N THR A 513 -10.20 3.62 -3.46
CA THR A 513 -9.45 2.37 -3.20
C THR A 513 -9.57 1.40 -4.38
N LYS A 514 -10.74 1.33 -5.01
CA LYS A 514 -10.94 0.54 -6.23
C LYS A 514 -10.18 1.11 -7.44
N GLU A 515 -10.03 2.42 -7.55
CA GLU A 515 -9.26 3.05 -8.64
C GLU A 515 -7.75 2.94 -8.39
N GLN A 516 -7.27 3.05 -7.14
CA GLN A 516 -5.89 2.77 -6.76
C GLN A 516 -5.49 1.35 -7.18
N LYS A 517 -6.33 0.35 -6.85
CA LYS A 517 -6.19 -1.04 -7.27
C LYS A 517 -5.96 -1.20 -8.77
N LYS A 518 -6.87 -0.62 -9.55
CA LYS A 518 -6.81 -0.72 -11.00
C LYS A 518 -5.56 -0.06 -11.53
N ALA A 519 -5.19 1.10 -10.99
CA ALA A 519 -4.01 1.82 -11.41
C ALA A 519 -2.73 1.01 -11.14
N SER A 520 -2.60 0.39 -9.97
CA SER A 520 -1.50 -0.52 -9.63
C SER A 520 -1.41 -1.68 -10.62
N ARG A 521 -2.52 -2.39 -10.84
CA ARG A 521 -2.60 -3.52 -11.77
C ARG A 521 -2.30 -3.16 -13.23
N ILE A 522 -2.70 -1.97 -13.66
CA ILE A 522 -2.38 -1.43 -14.99
C ILE A 522 -0.90 -1.08 -15.07
N ALA A 523 -0.32 -0.56 -13.99
CA ALA A 523 1.10 -0.29 -13.93
C ALA A 523 1.92 -1.60 -14.05
N ASP A 524 1.46 -2.69 -13.43
CA ASP A 524 2.05 -4.03 -13.59
C ASP A 524 1.95 -4.49 -15.03
N MET A 525 0.75 -4.39 -15.64
CA MET A 525 0.56 -4.70 -17.06
C MET A 525 1.55 -3.94 -17.94
N LEU A 526 1.69 -2.63 -17.72
CA LEU A 526 2.61 -1.80 -18.50
C LEU A 526 4.08 -2.20 -18.26
N ALA A 527 4.46 -2.50 -17.03
CA ALA A 527 5.81 -2.98 -16.70
C ALA A 527 6.11 -4.31 -17.39
N ILE A 528 5.18 -5.26 -17.31
CA ILE A 528 5.29 -6.60 -17.89
C ILE A 528 5.31 -6.55 -19.42
N ASN A 529 4.48 -5.70 -20.04
CA ASN A 529 4.47 -5.51 -21.49
C ASN A 529 5.79 -4.92 -22.00
N GLU A 530 6.42 -4.02 -21.24
CA GLU A 530 7.78 -3.55 -21.57
C GLU A 530 8.89 -4.59 -21.29
N MET A 531 8.53 -5.80 -20.86
CA MET A 531 9.42 -6.94 -20.64
C MET A 531 8.88 -8.18 -21.38
N SER A 532 8.03 -8.00 -22.39
CA SER A 532 7.44 -9.11 -23.17
C SER A 532 8.44 -9.76 -24.12
N ASP A 533 9.59 -9.14 -24.35
CA ASP A 533 10.70 -9.73 -25.10
C ASP A 533 11.67 -10.44 -24.16
N TYR A 534 11.93 -11.74 -24.39
CA TYR A 534 12.84 -12.53 -23.58
C TYR A 534 14.28 -11.97 -23.60
N ARG A 535 14.67 -11.22 -24.63
CA ARG A 535 15.99 -10.58 -24.74
C ARG A 535 16.26 -9.58 -23.61
N HIS A 536 15.23 -9.10 -22.94
CA HIS A 536 15.38 -8.30 -21.72
C HIS A 536 15.91 -9.09 -20.51
N PHE A 537 15.99 -10.42 -20.60
CA PHE A 537 16.42 -11.36 -19.56
C PHE A 537 17.70 -12.13 -19.95
N ARG A 538 18.40 -11.70 -21.00
CA ARG A 538 19.78 -12.10 -21.28
C ARG A 538 20.67 -11.87 -20.07
#